data_AF-A0AAE4JVW4-F1
#
_entry.id   AF-A0AAE4JVW4-F1
#
_cell.length_a   1.000
_cell.length_b   1.000
_cell.length_c   1.000
_cell.angle_alpha   90.00
_cell.angle_beta   90.00
_cell.angle_gamma   90.00
#
_symmetry.space_group_name_H-M   'P 1'
#
loop_
_entity.id
_entity.type
_entity.pdbx_description
1 polymer ?
#
loop_
_entity_poly.entity_id
_entity_poly.type
_entity_poly.pdbx_seq_one_letter_code
_entity_poly.pdbx_strand_id
1 'polypeptide(L)'
;MAISKGAFYKFYDSKELLFFEVFQEYHSEIYGAALNILITRIDLSKRERIEEALLKTCKLMKESSIMYIIENELQYLLRKIPPEVLKDHFHSDDVHIQEIIRESGITINKSPEFVCAVIRAIMLTLSH
;
A
#
# COMPACT_ATOMS: atom_id res chain seq x y z
N MET A 1 21.79 -11.56 0.33
CA MET A 1 22.21 -12.37 1.50
C MET A 1 21.71 -13.79 1.31
N ALA A 2 22.54 -14.81 1.48
CA ALA A 2 22.12 -16.21 1.39
C ALA A 2 21.88 -16.75 2.82
N ILE A 3 20.62 -16.99 3.16
CA ILE A 3 20.20 -17.61 4.41
C ILE A 3 20.09 -19.12 4.15
N SER A 4 20.61 -19.97 5.05
CA SER A 4 20.46 -21.41 4.90
C SER A 4 18.99 -21.82 5.07
N LYS A 5 18.55 -22.92 4.42
CA LYS A 5 17.18 -23.42 4.56
C LYS A 5 16.76 -23.65 6.02
N GLY A 6 17.69 -24.09 6.87
CA GLY A 6 17.44 -24.28 8.31
C GLY A 6 17.30 -22.98 9.09
N ALA A 7 17.98 -21.90 8.68
CA ALA A 7 17.84 -20.59 9.29
C ALA A 7 16.56 -19.87 8.84
N PHE A 8 16.06 -20.13 7.62
CA PHE A 8 14.79 -19.58 7.14
C PHE A 8 13.60 -19.92 8.04
N TYR A 9 13.42 -21.21 8.33
CA TYR A 9 12.31 -21.70 9.16
C TYR A 9 12.43 -21.35 10.65
N LYS A 10 13.52 -20.70 11.06
CA LYS A 10 13.62 -20.11 12.40
C LYS A 10 12.84 -18.79 12.50
N PHE A 11 12.67 -18.10 11.38
CA PHE A 11 12.02 -16.78 11.33
C PHE A 11 10.64 -16.83 10.67
N TYR A 12 10.41 -17.74 9.73
CA TYR A 12 9.17 -17.83 8.96
C TYR A 12 8.69 -19.27 8.82
N ASP A 13 7.41 -19.52 9.15
CA ASP A 13 6.80 -20.84 9.00
C ASP A 13 6.61 -21.24 7.53
N SER A 14 6.53 -20.26 6.62
CA SER A 14 6.40 -20.49 5.19
C SER A 14 7.05 -19.37 4.37
N LYS A 15 7.33 -19.65 3.09
CA LYS A 15 7.82 -18.62 2.16
C LYS A 15 6.73 -17.60 1.86
N GLU A 16 5.49 -18.04 1.80
CA GLU A 16 4.32 -17.21 1.59
C GLU A 16 4.17 -16.17 2.70
N LEU A 17 4.44 -16.52 3.96
CA LEU A 17 4.43 -15.53 5.05
C LEU A 17 5.51 -14.45 4.86
N LEU A 18 6.73 -14.82 4.45
CA LEU A 18 7.76 -13.84 4.11
C LEU A 18 7.33 -12.95 2.93
N PHE A 19 6.81 -13.54 1.85
CA PHE A 19 6.34 -12.76 0.70
C PHE A 19 5.19 -11.82 1.06
N PHE A 20 4.31 -12.24 1.97
CA PHE A 20 3.23 -11.39 2.48
C PHE A 20 3.78 -10.24 3.32
N GLU A 21 4.79 -10.48 4.18
CA GLU A 21 5.45 -9.40 4.92
C GLU A 21 6.11 -8.37 3.99
N VAL A 22 6.82 -8.82 2.95
CA VAL A 22 7.40 -7.94 1.93
C VAL A 22 6.32 -7.12 1.21
N PHE A 23 5.19 -7.75 0.90
CA PHE A 23 4.03 -7.05 0.32
C PHE A 23 3.47 -5.97 1.26
N GLN A 24 3.35 -6.28 2.56
CA GLN A 24 2.92 -5.32 3.59
C GLN A 24 3.90 -4.16 3.76
N GLU A 25 5.20 -4.42 3.60
CA GLU A 25 6.24 -3.38 3.66
C GLU A 25 6.09 -2.38 2.51
N TYR A 26 5.82 -2.84 1.29
CA TYR A 26 5.51 -1.94 0.17
C TYR A 26 4.25 -1.09 0.42
N HIS A 27 3.18 -1.69 0.95
CA HIS A 27 1.98 -0.94 1.32
C HIS A 27 2.30 0.14 2.34
N SER A 28 3.04 -0.21 3.40
CA SER A 28 3.44 0.71 4.46
C SER A 28 4.32 1.84 3.94
N GLU A 29 5.27 1.56 3.05
CA GLU A 29 6.15 2.55 2.44
C GLU A 29 5.34 3.55 1.58
N ILE A 30 4.48 3.04 0.71
CA ILE A 30 3.71 3.87 -0.24
C ILE A 30 2.71 4.76 0.51
N TYR A 31 1.94 4.18 1.42
CA TYR A 31 0.94 4.90 2.19
C TYR A 31 1.59 5.86 3.21
N GLY A 32 2.68 5.44 3.85
CA GLY A 32 3.45 6.29 4.75
C GLY A 32 4.06 7.51 4.04
N ALA A 33 4.59 7.33 2.82
CA ALA A 33 5.11 8.43 2.03
C ALA A 33 4.01 9.44 1.65
N ALA A 34 2.82 8.96 1.26
CA ALA A 34 1.67 9.80 0.96
C ALA A 34 1.24 10.60 2.21
N LEU A 35 1.01 9.91 3.33
CA LEU A 35 0.62 10.56 4.58
C LEU A 35 1.64 11.60 5.02
N ASN A 36 2.94 11.29 4.95
CA ASN A 36 4.01 12.21 5.32
C ASN A 36 3.93 13.53 4.55
N ILE A 37 3.69 13.49 3.24
CA ILE A 37 3.47 14.72 2.44
C ILE A 37 2.22 15.46 2.92
N LEU A 38 1.12 14.72 3.12
CA LEU A 38 -0.16 15.26 3.57
C LEU A 38 -0.16 15.81 4.99
N ILE A 39 0.87 15.58 5.81
CA ILE A 39 1.01 16.15 7.17
C ILE A 39 2.16 17.16 7.31
N THR A 40 3.28 16.96 6.60
CA THR A 40 4.49 17.79 6.80
C THR A 40 4.60 18.98 5.85
N ARG A 41 4.06 18.89 4.63
CA ARG A 41 4.10 19.99 3.63
C ARG A 41 3.05 21.07 3.89
N ILE A 42 3.06 21.65 5.09
CA ILE A 42 2.14 22.72 5.50
C ILE A 42 2.41 24.05 4.78
N ASP A 43 3.55 24.14 4.08
CA ASP A 43 3.90 25.23 3.16
C ASP A 43 3.04 25.24 1.89
N LEU A 44 2.38 24.13 1.56
CA LEU A 44 1.57 23.96 0.36
C LEU A 44 0.07 24.05 0.65
N SER A 45 -0.71 24.42 -0.37
CA SER A 45 -2.17 24.30 -0.31
C SER A 45 -2.62 22.84 -0.23
N LYS A 46 -3.83 22.58 0.29
CA LYS A 46 -4.41 21.23 0.36
C LYS A 46 -4.38 20.50 -0.98
N ARG A 47 -4.63 21.22 -2.09
CA ARG A 47 -4.62 20.67 -3.44
C ARG A 47 -3.22 20.22 -3.85
N GLU A 48 -2.21 21.07 -3.64
CA GLU A 48 -0.82 20.77 -3.99
C GLU A 48 -0.28 19.58 -3.18
N ARG A 49 -0.66 19.47 -1.89
CA ARG A 49 -0.28 18.32 -1.06
C ARG A 49 -0.87 17.01 -1.59
N ILE A 50 -2.14 17.01 -1.99
CA ILE A 50 -2.80 15.84 -2.60
C ILE A 50 -2.11 15.47 -3.92
N GLU A 51 -1.81 16.46 -4.77
CA GLU A 51 -1.13 16.24 -6.04
C GLU A 51 0.27 15.64 -5.85
N GLU A 52 1.05 16.19 -4.92
CA GLU A 52 2.40 15.70 -4.63
C GLU A 52 2.37 14.30 -4.00
N ALA A 53 1.42 14.03 -3.09
CA ALA A 53 1.22 12.70 -2.51
C ALA A 53 0.87 11.67 -3.58
N LEU A 54 -0.09 11.97 -4.47
CA LEU A 54 -0.46 11.10 -5.59
C LEU A 54 0.73 10.84 -6.52
N LEU A 55 1.47 11.89 -6.90
CA LEU A 55 2.63 11.74 -7.76
C LEU A 55 3.73 10.89 -7.09
N LYS A 56 3.97 11.08 -5.80
CA LYS A 56 4.94 10.29 -5.04
C LYS A 56 4.52 8.82 -4.97
N THR A 57 3.25 8.55 -4.68
CA THR A 57 2.66 7.20 -4.70
C THR A 57 2.84 6.54 -6.07
N CYS A 58 2.50 7.23 -7.16
CA CYS A 58 2.67 6.69 -8.51
C CYS A 58 4.14 6.36 -8.85
N LYS A 59 5.09 7.19 -8.39
CA LYS A 59 6.53 6.92 -8.59
C LYS A 59 6.98 5.70 -7.82
N LEU A 60 6.66 5.60 -6.53
CA LEU A 60 7.01 4.44 -5.70
C LEU A 60 6.40 3.15 -6.24
N MET A 61 5.15 3.18 -6.69
CA MET A 61 4.52 2.02 -7.32
C MET A 61 5.23 1.57 -8.60
N LYS A 62 5.70 2.51 -9.44
CA LYS A 62 6.48 2.20 -10.65
C LYS A 62 7.90 1.71 -10.37
N GLU A 63 8.55 2.25 -9.35
CA GLU A 63 9.93 1.92 -8.97
C GLU A 63 10.00 0.59 -8.20
N SER A 64 8.91 0.21 -7.53
CA SER A 64 8.78 -1.06 -6.81
C SER A 64 8.27 -2.20 -7.70
N SER A 65 8.31 -3.42 -7.17
CA SER A 65 7.68 -4.59 -7.81
C SER A 65 6.21 -4.78 -7.39
N ILE A 66 5.60 -3.82 -6.69
CA ILE A 66 4.26 -4.01 -6.10
C ILE A 66 3.19 -4.28 -7.16
N MET A 67 3.27 -3.60 -8.31
CA MET A 67 2.27 -3.77 -9.39
C MET A 67 2.30 -5.20 -9.94
N TYR A 68 3.50 -5.73 -10.18
CA TYR A 68 3.70 -7.11 -10.61
C TYR A 68 3.14 -8.12 -9.58
N ILE A 69 3.40 -7.89 -8.28
CA ILE A 69 2.90 -8.74 -7.20
C ILE A 69 1.36 -8.72 -7.18
N ILE A 70 0.73 -7.55 -7.26
CA ILE A 70 -0.73 -7.38 -7.27
C ILE A 70 -1.37 -8.16 -8.43
N GLU A 71 -0.79 -8.07 -9.62
CA GLU A 71 -1.34 -8.68 -10.84
C GLU A 71 -1.12 -10.20 -10.90
N ASN A 72 0.04 -10.68 -10.49
CA ASN A 72 0.48 -12.05 -10.79
C ASN A 72 0.48 -12.97 -9.57
N GLU A 73 0.83 -12.44 -8.40
CA GLU A 73 1.19 -13.27 -7.23
C GLU A 73 0.18 -13.14 -6.08
N LEU A 74 -0.44 -11.98 -5.92
CA LEU A 74 -1.23 -11.64 -4.73
C LEU A 74 -2.40 -12.60 -4.53
N GLN A 75 -3.12 -12.96 -5.59
CA GLN A 75 -4.25 -13.90 -5.49
C GLN A 75 -3.82 -15.31 -5.09
N TYR A 76 -2.62 -15.75 -5.47
CA TYR A 76 -2.06 -17.02 -5.00
C TYR A 76 -1.63 -16.89 -3.53
N LEU A 77 -0.91 -15.81 -3.21
CA LEU A 77 -0.41 -15.51 -1.87
C LEU A 77 -1.55 -15.50 -0.85
N LEU A 78 -2.62 -14.73 -1.09
CA LEU A 78 -3.79 -14.62 -0.20
C LEU A 78 -4.47 -15.97 0.07
N ARG A 79 -4.44 -16.92 -0.87
CA ARG A 79 -5.00 -18.27 -0.66
C ARG A 79 -4.14 -19.14 0.26
N LYS A 80 -2.87 -18.78 0.47
CA LYS A 80 -1.90 -19.53 1.27
C LYS A 80 -1.66 -18.93 2.65
N ILE A 81 -2.01 -17.66 2.86
CA ILE A 81 -1.88 -17.02 4.17
C ILE A 81 -3.00 -17.51 5.10
N PRO A 82 -2.68 -17.82 6.38
CA PRO A 82 -3.69 -18.19 7.35
C PRO A 82 -4.77 -17.09 7.50
N PRO A 83 -6.07 -17.47 7.62
CA PRO A 83 -7.16 -16.49 7.70
C PRO A 83 -7.02 -15.45 8.83
N GLU A 84 -6.45 -15.85 9.96
CA GLU A 84 -6.18 -14.97 11.10
C GLU A 84 -5.17 -13.87 10.75
N VAL A 85 -4.11 -14.20 10.02
CA VAL A 85 -3.10 -13.22 9.57
C VAL A 85 -3.71 -12.25 8.56
N LEU A 86 -4.54 -12.75 7.63
CA LEU A 86 -5.23 -11.88 6.67
C LEU A 86 -6.20 -10.93 7.37
N LYS A 87 -6.93 -11.41 8.38
CA LYS A 87 -7.89 -10.59 9.11
C LYS A 87 -7.22 -9.39 9.79
N ASP A 88 -6.03 -9.60 10.35
CA ASP A 88 -5.35 -8.57 11.13
C ASP A 88 -4.46 -7.65 10.27
N HIS A 89 -3.99 -8.14 9.12
CA HIS A 89 -2.97 -7.45 8.32
C HIS A 89 -3.34 -7.19 6.86
N PHE A 90 -4.44 -7.75 6.34
CA PHE A 90 -4.88 -7.49 4.96
C PHE A 90 -6.15 -6.63 4.95
N HIS A 91 -5.98 -5.35 4.63
CA HIS A 91 -7.07 -4.40 4.45
C HIS A 91 -7.19 -3.99 2.99
N SER A 92 -8.38 -3.57 2.56
CA SER A 92 -8.53 -3.02 1.22
C SER A 92 -7.85 -1.66 1.11
N ASP A 93 -7.46 -1.29 -0.11
CA ASP A 93 -6.93 0.04 -0.40
C ASP A 93 -7.90 1.14 0.06
N ASP A 94 -9.21 0.91 -0.04
CA ASP A 94 -10.22 1.85 0.43
C ASP A 94 -10.10 2.14 1.93
N VAL A 95 -9.71 1.16 2.76
CA VAL A 95 -9.48 1.37 4.20
C VAL A 95 -8.27 2.24 4.42
N HIS A 96 -7.15 1.93 3.75
CA HIS A 96 -5.91 2.69 3.89
C HIS A 96 -6.04 4.13 3.36
N ILE A 97 -6.69 4.32 2.22
CA ILE A 97 -6.97 5.64 1.64
C ILE A 97 -7.79 6.49 2.62
N GLN A 98 -8.85 5.91 3.20
CA GLN A 98 -9.69 6.60 4.17
C GLN A 98 -8.92 6.96 5.44
N GLU A 99 -8.07 6.05 5.93
CA GLU A 99 -7.22 6.27 7.10
C GLU A 99 -6.24 7.43 6.89
N ILE A 100 -5.56 7.47 5.74
CA ILE A 100 -4.62 8.55 5.40
C ILE A 100 -5.34 9.90 5.28
N ILE A 101 -6.50 9.93 4.64
CA ILE A 101 -7.30 11.16 4.54
C ILE A 101 -7.72 11.63 5.93
N ARG A 102 -8.19 10.71 6.78
CA ARG A 102 -8.58 11.00 8.17
C ARG A 102 -7.41 11.56 8.98
N GLU A 103 -6.26 10.90 8.94
CA GLU A 103 -5.05 11.28 9.68
C GLU A 103 -4.43 12.58 9.18
N SER A 104 -4.52 12.86 7.87
CA SER A 104 -4.03 14.13 7.31
C SER A 104 -4.83 15.36 7.75
N GLY A 105 -6.07 15.16 8.26
CA GLY A 105 -7.00 16.25 8.54
C GLY A 105 -7.51 17.00 7.30
N ILE A 106 -7.27 16.47 6.09
CA ILE A 106 -7.70 17.11 4.84
C ILE A 106 -9.15 16.76 4.54
N THR A 107 -10.01 17.77 4.46
CA THR A 107 -11.39 17.63 4.00
C THR A 107 -11.46 17.68 2.48
N ILE A 108 -12.07 16.65 1.88
CA ILE A 108 -12.37 16.59 0.45
C ILE A 108 -13.90 16.71 0.29
N ASN A 109 -14.36 17.63 -0.57
CA ASN A 109 -15.79 17.86 -0.81
C ASN A 109 -16.39 16.83 -1.80
N LYS A 110 -16.18 15.54 -1.51
CA LYS A 110 -16.67 14.37 -2.24
C LYS A 110 -16.86 13.22 -1.25
N SER A 111 -17.68 12.23 -1.61
CA SER A 111 -17.89 11.06 -0.76
C SER A 111 -16.60 10.23 -0.67
N PRO A 112 -16.35 9.52 0.46
CA PRO A 112 -15.18 8.65 0.60
C PRO A 112 -15.08 7.61 -0.53
N GLU A 113 -16.21 7.06 -0.97
CA GLU A 113 -16.27 6.06 -2.03
C GLU A 113 -15.83 6.64 -3.37
N PHE A 114 -16.23 7.88 -3.67
CA PHE A 114 -15.79 8.58 -4.88
C PHE A 114 -14.28 8.82 -4.86
N VAL A 115 -13.74 9.26 -3.72
CA VAL A 115 -12.29 9.50 -3.57
C VAL A 115 -11.51 8.20 -3.75
N CYS A 116 -11.93 7.12 -3.07
CA CYS A 116 -11.29 5.81 -3.20
C CYS A 116 -11.35 5.30 -4.65
N ALA A 117 -12.51 5.44 -5.32
CA ALA A 117 -12.67 5.02 -6.71
C ALA A 117 -11.73 5.79 -7.67
N VAL A 118 -11.58 7.10 -7.49
CA VAL A 118 -10.65 7.90 -8.30
C VAL A 118 -9.20 7.48 -8.08
N ILE A 119 -8.79 7.29 -6.82
CA ILE A 119 -7.43 6.89 -6.49
C ILE A 119 -7.13 5.49 -7.05
N ARG A 120 -8.04 4.52 -6.87
CA ARG A 120 -7.90 3.19 -7.47
C ARG A 120 -7.84 3.24 -8.99
N ALA A 121 -8.67 4.06 -9.63
CA ALA A 121 -8.62 4.23 -11.09
C ALA A 121 -7.26 4.76 -11.55
N ILE A 122 -6.66 5.72 -10.82
CA ILE A 122 -5.30 6.22 -11.11
C ILE A 122 -4.27 5.09 -10.93
N MET A 123 -4.32 4.34 -9.83
CA MET A 123 -3.39 3.23 -9.58
C MET A 123 -3.48 2.16 -10.68
N LEU A 124 -4.69 1.82 -11.15
CA LEU A 124 -4.92 0.86 -12.23
C LEU A 124 -4.34 1.30 -13.58
N THR A 125 -4.13 2.60 -13.81
CA THR A 125 -3.44 3.06 -15.03
C THR A 125 -1.94 2.75 -15.04
N LEU A 126 -1.39 2.35 -13.89
CA LEU A 126 0.00 1.93 -13.74
C LEU A 126 0.18 0.43 -13.98
N SER A 127 -0.93 -0.32 -14.06
CA SER A 127 -1.01 -1.74 -14.36
C SER A 127 -0.75 -1.99 -15.85
N HIS A 128 0.04 -3.00 -16.20
CA HIS A 128 0.47 -3.26 -17.58
C HIS A 128 0.35 -4.74 -17.98
#